data_AF-A0AAV9WXZ7-F1
#
_entry.id   AF-A0AAV9WXZ7-F1
#
_cell.length_a   1.000
_cell.length_b   1.000
_cell.length_c   1.000
_cell.angle_alpha   90.00
_cell.angle_beta   90.00
_cell.angle_gamma   90.00
#
_symmetry.space_group_name_H-M   'P 1'
#
loop_
_entity.id
_entity.type
_entity.pdbx_description
1 polymer ?
#
loop_
_entity_poly.entity_id
_entity_poly.type
_entity_poly.pdbx_seq_one_letter_code
_entity_poly.pdbx_strand_id
1 'polypeptide(L)'
;MRFTSSVSLFALSGLFLQVTARLSVLGHGEKGKIPNSYIVVFYPSVNDTQIQEHTHHISTYHARRDLQKRGATAGIRDHFNLEHNGPGFKGYTVECDSQTLNQILSSPDVKYVEQEGTVTKQVTQKSSTWNLARISWKSLPSAWSYRYQATWAGKGTTIYVVDTGVRTTHKEFENRATWGYNAIAGTPNSDQNGHGTHVAGIAAGKTYGVAKLARIVAVKVLDLNANGKVSYTLAGLNYVSKVAKPGKSVVNMSLGGARSQSLNDAVEALYKKGIIVVVAAGNDGDVASAYSPASAKDAITVGATDYTDTMAYFSNYGFYIDLLAPGVSVISSWSTSDTASKYEDGTSMASPHVAGLAAYLLSSTTAIQSPLTIYNKLVSLSLKNIVDFVPSGTANRLAYNGFA
;
A
#
# COMPACT_ATOMS: atom_id res chain seq x y z
N MET A 1 -4.48 89.26 -14.60
CA MET A 1 -3.30 88.44 -14.97
C MET A 1 -2.86 87.70 -13.71
N ARG A 2 -2.81 86.35 -13.79
CA ARG A 2 -2.37 85.35 -12.79
C ARG A 2 -3.24 85.11 -11.55
N PHE A 3 -4.03 84.04 -11.63
CA PHE A 3 -4.57 83.24 -10.53
C PHE A 3 -3.49 82.28 -10.00
N THR A 4 -3.35 82.13 -8.69
CA THR A 4 -2.83 80.92 -8.06
C THR A 4 -3.54 80.70 -6.73
N SER A 5 -4.35 79.64 -6.67
CA SER A 5 -5.01 79.14 -5.47
C SER A 5 -4.08 78.11 -4.79
N SER A 6 -3.90 78.21 -3.48
CA SER A 6 -3.17 77.22 -2.68
C SER A 6 -4.14 76.58 -1.68
N VAL A 7 -4.42 75.29 -1.89
CA VAL A 7 -5.20 74.44 -0.99
C VAL A 7 -4.22 73.69 -0.08
N SER A 8 -4.36 73.87 1.23
CA SER A 8 -3.61 73.12 2.25
C SER A 8 -4.30 71.77 2.52
N LEU A 9 -3.56 70.67 2.32
CA LEU A 9 -4.03 69.31 2.55
C LEU A 9 -3.51 68.80 3.92
N PHE A 10 -4.44 68.37 4.77
CA PHE A 10 -4.17 67.76 6.08
C PHE A 10 -3.38 66.44 5.94
N ALA A 11 -2.30 66.29 6.71
CA ALA A 11 -1.59 65.03 6.86
C ALA A 11 -2.33 64.13 7.87
N LEU A 12 -2.88 63.01 7.40
CA LEU A 12 -3.43 61.95 8.24
C LEU A 12 -2.37 60.86 8.45
N SER A 13 -2.00 60.65 9.70
CA SER A 13 -1.07 59.62 10.18
C SER A 13 -1.58 58.21 9.92
N GLY A 14 -0.85 57.43 9.12
CA GLY A 14 -1.06 55.99 8.95
C GLY A 14 -0.24 55.18 9.95
N LEU A 15 -0.91 54.62 10.96
CA LEU A 15 -0.33 53.64 11.88
C LEU A 15 -0.29 52.27 11.15
N PHE A 16 0.88 51.84 10.68
CA PHE A 16 1.06 50.51 10.09
C PHE A 16 1.01 49.44 11.18
N LEU A 17 -0.09 48.68 11.23
CA LEU A 17 -0.20 47.47 12.02
C LEU A 17 0.55 46.35 11.29
N GLN A 18 1.81 46.08 11.66
CA GLN A 18 2.52 44.89 11.18
C GLN A 18 1.96 43.66 11.90
N VAL A 19 1.08 42.92 11.23
CA VAL A 19 0.72 41.55 11.61
C VAL A 19 1.91 40.66 11.22
N THR A 20 2.77 40.31 12.17
CA THR A 20 3.80 39.29 11.95
C THR A 20 3.13 37.92 11.97
N ALA A 21 2.83 37.39 10.79
CA ALA A 21 2.47 35.98 10.66
C ALA A 21 3.65 35.13 11.15
N ARG A 22 3.47 34.38 12.25
CA ARG A 22 4.48 33.43 12.70
C ARG A 22 4.56 32.30 11.69
N LEU A 23 5.79 32.01 11.25
CA LEU A 23 6.05 30.87 10.36
C LEU A 23 5.59 29.57 11.04
N SER A 24 4.82 28.76 10.33
CA SER A 24 4.43 27.40 10.75
C SER A 24 5.25 26.36 10.01
N VAL A 25 5.47 25.20 10.64
CA VAL A 25 6.14 24.07 10.00
C VAL A 25 5.21 23.39 9.01
N LEU A 26 5.59 23.38 7.74
CA LEU A 26 4.86 22.69 6.68
C LEU A 26 4.95 21.17 6.87
N GLY A 27 3.82 20.50 6.62
CA GLY A 27 3.70 19.05 6.70
C GLY A 27 3.86 18.46 8.10
N HIS A 28 3.71 19.27 9.16
CA HIS A 28 3.93 18.78 10.53
C HIS A 28 2.95 17.65 10.91
N GLY A 29 3.49 16.52 11.35
CA GLY A 29 2.69 15.36 11.78
C GLY A 29 2.06 14.55 10.64
N GLU A 30 2.35 14.90 9.38
CA GLU A 30 1.90 14.13 8.22
C GLU A 30 2.63 12.77 8.12
N LYS A 31 2.00 11.82 7.43
CA LYS A 31 2.55 10.47 7.25
C LYS A 31 3.81 10.52 6.38
N GLY A 32 4.90 9.86 6.84
CA GLY A 32 6.17 9.80 6.10
C GLY A 32 7.17 10.89 6.47
N LYS A 33 6.84 11.72 7.46
CA LYS A 33 7.72 12.74 8.04
C LYS A 33 8.62 12.15 9.13
N ILE A 34 9.85 12.67 9.22
CA ILE A 34 10.86 12.26 10.16
C ILE A 34 10.76 13.16 11.41
N PRO A 35 10.55 12.61 12.62
CA PRO A 35 10.50 13.41 13.85
C PRO A 35 11.80 14.20 14.06
N ASN A 36 11.67 15.45 14.50
CA ASN A 36 12.78 16.36 14.83
C ASN A 36 13.76 16.66 13.68
N SER A 37 13.40 16.35 12.43
CA SER A 37 14.21 16.71 11.25
C SER A 37 13.44 17.68 10.35
N TYR A 38 14.13 18.70 9.85
CA TYR A 38 13.54 19.83 9.14
C TYR A 38 14.40 20.29 7.97
N ILE A 39 13.74 20.79 6.93
CA ILE A 39 14.31 21.53 5.82
C ILE A 39 13.97 23.01 6.01
N VAL A 40 14.98 23.86 6.08
CA VAL A 40 14.84 25.31 6.25
C VAL A 40 15.15 25.98 4.92
N VAL A 41 14.23 26.80 4.43
CA VAL A 41 14.37 27.47 3.13
C VAL A 41 14.37 28.98 3.34
N PHE A 42 15.35 29.67 2.75
CA PHE A 42 15.52 31.12 2.86
C PHE A 42 14.70 31.88 1.82
N TYR A 43 14.46 33.17 2.07
CA TYR A 43 13.95 34.06 1.02
C TYR A 43 15.01 34.25 -0.10
N PRO A 44 14.59 34.41 -1.37
CA PRO A 44 15.54 34.62 -2.47
C PRO A 44 16.41 35.88 -2.32
N SER A 45 16.00 36.86 -1.50
CA SER A 45 16.75 38.09 -1.23
C SER A 45 17.90 37.91 -0.25
N VAL A 46 17.98 36.78 0.45
CA VAL A 46 19.00 36.54 1.47
C VAL A 46 20.32 36.18 0.80
N ASN A 47 21.37 36.94 1.08
CA ASN A 47 22.70 36.72 0.52
C ASN A 47 23.50 35.67 1.33
N ASP A 48 24.62 35.22 0.77
CA ASP A 48 25.41 34.15 1.37
C ASP A 48 26.02 34.53 2.73
N THR A 49 26.30 35.82 2.97
CA THR A 49 26.79 36.30 4.27
C THR A 49 25.70 36.16 5.34
N GLN A 50 24.48 36.60 5.02
CA GLN A 50 23.33 36.46 5.92
C GLN A 50 23.03 34.98 6.22
N ILE A 51 23.13 34.10 5.21
CA ILE A 51 22.97 32.65 5.40
C ILE A 51 24.06 32.09 6.34
N GLN A 52 25.31 32.53 6.21
CA GLN A 52 26.40 32.11 7.10
C GLN A 52 26.16 32.60 8.53
N GLU A 53 25.76 33.86 8.72
CA GLU A 53 25.44 34.42 10.03
C GLU A 53 24.29 33.67 10.70
N HIS A 54 23.19 33.41 9.96
CA HIS A 54 22.06 32.63 10.43
C HIS A 54 22.47 31.22 10.83
N THR A 55 23.17 30.49 9.96
CA THR A 55 23.52 29.08 10.21
C THR A 55 24.55 28.96 11.34
N HIS A 56 25.45 29.93 11.49
CA HIS A 56 26.37 30.01 12.64
C HIS A 56 25.62 30.28 13.96
N HIS A 57 24.67 31.21 13.95
CA HIS A 57 23.82 31.51 15.11
C HIS A 57 23.05 30.27 15.56
N ILE A 58 22.35 29.59 14.62
CA ILE A 58 21.57 28.39 14.92
C ILE A 58 22.46 27.25 15.41
N SER A 59 23.60 26.99 14.77
CA SER A 59 24.55 25.96 15.22
C SER A 59 25.07 26.23 16.62
N THR A 60 25.40 27.48 16.93
CA THR A 60 25.88 27.89 18.27
C THR A 60 24.78 27.75 19.32
N TYR A 61 23.57 28.20 19.01
CA TYR A 61 22.42 28.05 19.92
C TYR A 61 22.12 26.57 20.17
N HIS A 62 22.13 25.76 19.11
CA HIS A 62 21.90 24.32 19.18
C HIS A 62 22.94 23.61 20.05
N ALA A 63 24.23 23.84 19.79
CA ALA A 63 25.33 23.21 20.52
C ALA A 63 25.30 23.55 22.03
N ARG A 64 24.97 24.79 22.40
CA ARG A 64 24.82 25.18 23.82
C ARG A 64 23.71 24.41 24.53
N ARG A 65 22.65 24.03 23.81
CA ARG A 65 21.51 23.28 24.36
C ARG A 65 21.76 21.78 24.37
N ASP A 66 22.44 21.26 23.36
CA ASP A 66 22.78 19.84 23.25
C ASP A 66 23.65 19.38 24.42
N LEU A 67 24.57 20.24 24.88
CA LEU A 67 25.36 20.03 26.11
C LEU A 67 24.51 19.83 27.39
N GLN A 68 23.22 20.21 27.38
CA GLN A 68 22.32 20.10 28.54
C GLN A 68 21.29 18.96 28.43
N LYS A 69 21.16 18.27 27.30
CA LYS A 69 20.21 17.15 27.12
C LYS A 69 20.93 15.93 26.51
N ARG A 70 20.92 14.79 27.20
CA ARG A 70 21.58 13.52 26.80
C ARG A 70 20.92 12.78 25.60
N GLY A 71 20.48 13.50 24.58
CA GLY A 71 19.91 12.91 23.36
C GLY A 71 20.27 13.79 22.16
N ALA A 72 21.48 13.60 21.64
CA ALA A 72 22.06 14.46 20.61
C ALA A 72 21.30 14.38 19.29
N THR A 73 20.62 15.46 18.94
CA THR A 73 20.18 15.70 17.55
C THR A 73 21.35 16.27 16.77
N ALA A 74 21.51 15.90 15.49
CA ALA A 74 22.75 16.16 14.77
C ALA A 74 23.00 17.62 14.34
N GLY A 75 22.11 18.57 14.66
CA GLY A 75 22.24 19.97 14.24
C GLY A 75 22.10 20.14 12.73
N ILE A 76 22.70 21.20 12.19
CA ILE A 76 22.72 21.48 10.74
C ILE A 76 23.62 20.45 10.04
N ARG A 77 23.15 19.89 8.92
CA ARG A 77 23.92 18.91 8.14
C ARG A 77 24.28 19.41 6.74
N ASP A 78 23.28 19.53 5.86
CA ASP A 78 23.49 19.82 4.45
C ASP A 78 23.04 21.24 4.12
N HIS A 79 23.77 21.93 3.25
CA HIS A 79 23.39 23.23 2.70
C HIS A 79 23.03 23.08 1.22
N PHE A 80 21.98 23.77 0.80
CA PHE A 80 21.49 23.77 -0.58
C PHE A 80 21.70 25.16 -1.18
N ASN A 81 22.28 25.22 -2.37
CA ASN A 81 22.32 26.42 -3.19
C ASN A 81 22.10 26.04 -4.66
N LEU A 82 20.88 26.24 -5.16
CA LEU A 82 20.48 25.96 -6.53
C LEU A 82 20.15 27.28 -7.24
N GLU A 83 21.18 28.02 -7.58
CA GLU A 83 21.09 29.25 -8.37
C GLU A 83 21.47 28.97 -9.82
N HIS A 84 20.48 28.66 -10.67
CA HIS A 84 20.68 28.73 -12.12
C HIS A 84 19.43 29.27 -12.83
N ASN A 85 19.54 30.47 -13.41
CA ASN A 85 18.55 31.12 -14.30
C ASN A 85 17.09 31.18 -13.77
N GLY A 86 16.87 31.54 -12.50
CA GLY A 86 15.55 31.72 -11.90
C GLY A 86 15.62 32.18 -10.43
N PRO A 87 14.48 32.32 -9.72
CA PRO A 87 14.50 32.58 -8.28
C PRO A 87 15.15 31.38 -7.58
N GLY A 88 16.41 31.56 -7.16
CA GLY A 88 17.23 30.49 -6.61
C GLY A 88 16.63 29.83 -5.37
N PHE A 89 17.01 28.58 -5.14
CA PHE A 89 16.63 27.83 -3.94
C PHE A 89 17.84 27.71 -3.01
N LYS A 90 17.75 28.34 -1.83
CA LYS A 90 18.76 28.26 -0.77
C LYS A 90 18.15 27.73 0.52
N GLY A 91 18.87 26.86 1.21
CA GLY A 91 18.39 26.28 2.45
C GLY A 91 19.39 25.35 3.11
N TYR A 92 18.95 24.69 4.17
CA TYR A 92 19.74 23.66 4.86
C TYR A 92 18.84 22.61 5.53
N THR A 93 19.42 21.45 5.88
CA THR A 93 18.77 20.44 6.74
C THR A 93 19.24 20.57 8.17
N VAL A 94 18.33 20.33 9.12
CA VAL A 94 18.63 20.37 10.55
C VAL A 94 17.82 19.35 11.34
N GLU A 95 18.53 18.57 12.15
CA GLU A 95 17.92 17.79 13.23
C GLU A 95 18.04 18.58 14.53
N CYS A 96 16.91 18.94 15.17
CA CYS A 96 16.95 19.79 16.36
C CYS A 96 15.73 19.66 17.28
N ASP A 97 15.86 20.17 18.50
CA ASP A 97 14.76 20.26 19.47
C ASP A 97 13.79 21.41 19.16
N SER A 98 12.61 21.40 19.80
CA SER A 98 11.57 22.42 19.59
C SER A 98 12.05 23.84 19.91
N GLN A 99 13.03 24.01 20.79
CA GLN A 99 13.57 25.32 21.17
C GLN A 99 14.50 25.87 20.09
N THR A 100 15.34 25.02 19.49
CA THR A 100 16.17 25.37 18.33
C THR A 100 15.27 25.67 17.13
N LEU A 101 14.24 24.84 16.89
CA LEU A 101 13.25 25.08 15.84
C LEU A 101 12.57 26.44 16.00
N ASN A 102 12.20 26.83 17.22
CA ASN A 102 11.60 28.14 17.48
C ASN A 102 12.54 29.30 17.14
N GLN A 103 13.85 29.15 17.32
CA GLN A 103 14.82 30.18 16.86
C GLN A 103 14.80 30.30 15.33
N ILE A 104 14.78 29.16 14.63
CA ILE A 104 14.71 29.12 13.16
C ILE A 104 13.42 29.79 12.67
N LEU A 105 12.26 29.45 13.25
CA LEU A 105 10.95 30.02 12.89
C LEU A 105 10.84 31.52 13.19
N SER A 106 11.71 32.07 14.04
CA SER A 106 11.78 33.49 14.35
C SER A 106 12.72 34.29 13.45
N SER A 107 13.50 33.63 12.60
CA SER A 107 14.46 34.30 11.73
C SER A 107 13.74 35.04 10.58
N PRO A 108 14.05 36.33 10.33
CA PRO A 108 13.48 37.09 9.22
C PRO A 108 13.96 36.59 7.84
N ASP A 109 15.07 35.85 7.81
CA ASP A 109 15.66 35.33 6.58
C ASP A 109 14.97 34.04 6.10
N VAL A 110 14.24 33.34 6.99
CA VAL A 110 13.61 32.06 6.70
C VAL A 110 12.24 32.28 6.06
N LYS A 111 12.08 31.75 4.84
CA LYS A 111 10.83 31.80 4.06
C LYS A 111 9.82 30.76 4.52
N TYR A 112 10.28 29.54 4.79
CA TYR A 112 9.47 28.49 5.41
C TYR A 112 10.36 27.41 6.01
N VAL A 113 9.78 26.64 6.93
CA VAL A 113 10.36 25.39 7.44
C VAL A 113 9.42 24.26 7.08
N GLU A 114 9.95 23.19 6.51
CA GLU A 114 9.21 21.96 6.23
C GLU A 114 9.75 20.82 7.11
N GLN A 115 8.88 20.01 7.69
CA GLN A 115 9.34 18.79 8.35
C GLN A 115 9.91 17.82 7.30
N GLU A 116 11.09 17.26 7.53
CA GLU A 116 11.74 16.37 6.57
C GLU A 116 10.89 15.12 6.31
N GLY A 117 10.85 14.66 5.06
CA GLY A 117 10.16 13.45 4.65
C GLY A 117 11.10 12.43 4.02
N THR A 118 10.68 11.17 3.99
CA THR A 118 11.43 10.12 3.29
C THR A 118 11.10 10.09 1.80
N VAL A 119 12.13 10.00 0.93
CA VAL A 119 11.96 9.66 -0.49
C VAL A 119 12.23 8.15 -0.68
N THR A 120 11.44 7.46 -1.49
CA THR A 120 11.62 6.03 -1.76
C THR A 120 11.92 5.75 -3.22
N LYS A 121 12.82 4.79 -3.48
CA LYS A 121 13.14 4.31 -4.83
C LYS A 121 11.92 3.59 -5.42
N GLN A 122 11.28 4.26 -6.38
CA GLN A 122 10.25 3.69 -7.24
C GLN A 122 10.90 2.72 -8.25
N VAL A 123 10.35 1.52 -8.43
CA VAL A 123 10.86 0.54 -9.41
C VAL A 123 9.74 0.15 -10.37
N THR A 124 10.10 0.08 -11.65
CA THR A 124 9.25 -0.41 -12.73
C THR A 124 9.82 -1.72 -13.25
N GLN A 125 9.09 -2.82 -13.08
CA GLN A 125 9.37 -4.07 -13.79
C GLN A 125 8.89 -3.89 -15.24
N LYS A 126 9.85 -3.79 -16.17
CA LYS A 126 9.57 -3.79 -17.61
C LYS A 126 9.07 -5.17 -18.06
N SER A 127 8.25 -5.20 -19.12
CA SER A 127 7.69 -6.44 -19.69
C SER A 127 7.01 -7.31 -18.63
N SER A 128 6.23 -6.66 -17.75
CA SER A 128 5.41 -7.37 -16.77
C SER A 128 4.17 -7.97 -17.43
N THR A 129 3.40 -8.75 -16.68
CA THR A 129 2.13 -9.28 -17.16
C THR A 129 1.07 -8.18 -17.17
N TRP A 130 0.07 -8.32 -18.04
CA TRP A 130 -1.00 -7.33 -18.18
C TRP A 130 -1.72 -7.10 -16.85
N ASN A 131 -1.95 -8.16 -16.05
CA ASN A 131 -2.67 -8.11 -14.78
C ASN A 131 -1.92 -7.28 -13.72
N LEU A 132 -0.59 -7.44 -13.60
CA LEU A 132 0.21 -6.63 -12.70
C LEU A 132 0.28 -5.17 -13.17
N ALA A 133 0.48 -4.98 -14.47
CA ALA A 133 0.44 -3.65 -15.05
C ALA A 133 -0.89 -2.96 -14.73
N ARG A 134 -2.01 -3.64 -14.98
CA ARG A 134 -3.35 -3.07 -14.80
C ARG A 134 -3.58 -2.54 -13.39
N ILE A 135 -3.21 -3.28 -12.35
CA ILE A 135 -3.40 -2.83 -10.96
C ILE A 135 -2.37 -1.79 -10.49
N SER A 136 -1.45 -1.35 -11.37
CA SER A 136 -0.40 -0.37 -11.05
C SER A 136 -0.45 0.90 -11.89
N TRP A 137 -1.43 1.04 -12.78
CA TRP A 137 -1.66 2.23 -13.59
C TRP A 137 -3.13 2.68 -13.52
N LYS A 138 -3.37 3.99 -13.59
CA LYS A 138 -4.74 4.56 -13.61
C LYS A 138 -5.45 4.30 -14.94
N SER A 139 -4.70 4.34 -16.04
CA SER A 139 -5.14 4.00 -17.39
C SER A 139 -4.34 2.80 -17.91
N LEU A 140 -4.88 2.08 -18.89
CA LEU A 140 -4.17 1.00 -19.57
C LEU A 140 -2.83 1.54 -20.13
N PRO A 141 -1.68 1.00 -19.72
CA PRO A 141 -0.39 1.48 -20.22
C PRO A 141 -0.14 0.96 -21.65
N SER A 142 0.56 1.75 -22.46
CA SER A 142 0.97 1.35 -23.82
C SER A 142 1.95 0.17 -23.85
N ALA A 143 2.63 -0.09 -22.74
CA ALA A 143 3.46 -1.26 -22.52
C ALA A 143 3.21 -1.82 -21.11
N TRP A 144 3.06 -3.15 -21.02
CA TRP A 144 2.83 -3.83 -19.75
C TRP A 144 4.06 -3.69 -18.84
N SER A 145 3.92 -2.86 -17.81
CA SER A 145 4.95 -2.64 -16.80
C SER A 145 4.32 -2.52 -15.43
N TYR A 146 4.95 -3.12 -14.42
CA TYR A 146 4.45 -3.09 -13.05
C TYR A 146 5.25 -2.10 -12.21
N ARG A 147 4.55 -1.10 -11.66
CA ARG A 147 5.14 -0.09 -10.79
C ARG A 147 4.91 -0.45 -9.33
N TYR A 148 5.99 -0.59 -8.55
CA TYR A 148 5.89 -1.02 -7.16
C TYR A 148 7.06 -0.54 -6.31
N GLN A 149 6.89 -0.63 -4.99
CA GLN A 149 7.85 -0.14 -4.01
C GLN A 149 8.83 -1.27 -3.63
N ALA A 150 9.96 -1.34 -4.34
CA ALA A 150 10.86 -2.48 -4.28
C ALA A 150 11.52 -2.74 -2.91
N THR A 151 11.58 -1.75 -2.02
CA THR A 151 12.20 -1.91 -0.70
C THR A 151 11.27 -2.54 0.33
N TRP A 152 9.95 -2.47 0.12
CA TRP A 152 8.98 -2.91 1.11
C TRP A 152 7.77 -3.69 0.59
N ALA A 153 7.54 -3.84 -0.71
CA ALA A 153 6.36 -4.52 -1.29
C ALA A 153 6.07 -5.92 -0.70
N GLY A 154 5.31 -6.01 0.39
CA GLY A 154 5.06 -7.23 1.17
C GLY A 154 6.06 -7.57 2.28
N LYS A 155 7.15 -6.81 2.45
CA LYS A 155 8.22 -7.13 3.42
C LYS A 155 7.68 -7.23 4.85
N GLY A 156 7.99 -8.34 5.53
CA GLY A 156 7.57 -8.58 6.91
C GLY A 156 6.11 -9.00 7.07
N THR A 157 5.42 -9.32 5.97
CA THR A 157 4.05 -9.87 5.97
C THR A 157 4.03 -11.32 5.52
N THR A 158 2.97 -12.04 5.89
CA THR A 158 2.74 -13.43 5.52
C THR A 158 1.38 -13.57 4.86
N ILE A 159 1.33 -14.22 3.70
CA ILE A 159 0.10 -14.61 3.01
C ILE A 159 -0.08 -16.12 3.20
N TYR A 160 -1.15 -16.51 3.87
CA TYR A 160 -1.57 -17.89 4.01
C TYR A 160 -2.44 -18.26 2.80
N VAL A 161 -2.00 -19.24 2.03
CA VAL A 161 -2.72 -19.74 0.85
C VAL A 161 -3.48 -20.99 1.27
N VAL A 162 -4.78 -20.84 1.47
CA VAL A 162 -5.70 -21.91 1.88
C VAL A 162 -6.31 -22.51 0.61
N ASP A 163 -5.71 -23.60 0.11
CA ASP A 163 -5.94 -24.09 -1.26
C ASP A 163 -5.53 -25.58 -1.43
N THR A 164 -5.10 -26.01 -2.62
CA THR A 164 -4.61 -27.36 -2.95
C THR A 164 -3.22 -27.69 -2.41
N GLY A 165 -2.54 -26.71 -1.82
CA GLY A 165 -1.13 -26.75 -1.42
C GLY A 165 -0.31 -25.70 -2.17
N VAL A 166 1.01 -25.66 -1.96
CA VAL A 166 1.92 -24.83 -2.78
C VAL A 166 3.19 -25.63 -3.06
N ARG A 167 3.71 -25.60 -4.29
CA ARG A 167 5.09 -26.02 -4.58
C ARG A 167 6.05 -24.99 -3.99
N THR A 168 6.40 -25.16 -2.72
CA THR A 168 7.24 -24.21 -1.97
C THR A 168 8.66 -24.07 -2.54
N THR A 169 9.12 -25.03 -3.34
CA THR A 169 10.42 -25.03 -4.04
C THR A 169 10.43 -24.22 -5.33
N HIS A 170 9.27 -23.74 -5.80
CA HIS A 170 9.19 -22.99 -7.06
C HIS A 170 10.08 -21.74 -7.02
N LYS A 171 10.83 -21.49 -8.10
CA LYS A 171 11.80 -20.37 -8.17
C LYS A 171 11.15 -18.99 -7.99
N GLU A 172 9.86 -18.88 -8.29
CA GLU A 172 9.07 -17.67 -8.03
C GLU A 172 9.06 -17.25 -6.55
N PHE A 173 9.25 -18.17 -5.61
CA PHE A 173 9.16 -17.84 -4.20
C PHE A 173 10.51 -17.47 -3.57
N GLU A 174 11.65 -17.77 -4.20
CA GLU A 174 13.00 -17.43 -3.67
C GLU A 174 13.16 -17.81 -2.16
N ASN A 175 12.67 -19.01 -1.78
CA ASN A 175 12.63 -19.52 -0.41
C ASN A 175 11.67 -18.80 0.56
N ARG A 176 10.81 -17.90 0.07
CA ARG A 176 9.78 -17.20 0.87
C ARG A 176 8.52 -18.04 1.10
N ALA A 177 8.38 -19.20 0.47
CA ALA A 177 7.26 -20.12 0.65
C ALA A 177 7.62 -21.28 1.58
N THR A 178 6.74 -21.59 2.53
CA THR A 178 6.90 -22.70 3.49
C THR A 178 5.59 -23.46 3.69
N TRP A 179 5.67 -24.71 4.11
CA TRP A 179 4.49 -25.49 4.51
C TRP A 179 3.97 -25.08 5.88
N GLY A 180 2.65 -25.03 6.02
CA GLY A 180 1.97 -24.74 7.28
C GLY A 180 1.13 -25.92 7.78
N TYR A 181 0.10 -26.29 7.01
CA TYR A 181 -0.87 -27.31 7.43
C TYR A 181 -1.44 -28.09 6.25
N ASN A 182 -1.79 -29.35 6.48
CA ASN A 182 -2.52 -30.19 5.54
C ASN A 182 -3.69 -30.85 6.26
N ALA A 183 -4.91 -30.49 5.86
CA ALA A 183 -6.14 -30.99 6.45
C ALA A 183 -6.54 -32.39 5.94
N ILE A 184 -5.91 -32.87 4.86
CA ILE A 184 -6.31 -34.09 4.16
C ILE A 184 -5.37 -35.22 4.55
N ALA A 185 -5.79 -36.01 5.53
CA ALA A 185 -5.03 -37.14 6.05
C ALA A 185 -4.63 -38.13 4.92
N GLY A 186 -3.40 -38.64 5.00
CA GLY A 186 -2.87 -39.59 4.01
C GLY A 186 -2.38 -38.96 2.70
N THR A 187 -2.44 -37.63 2.55
CA THR A 187 -1.88 -36.93 1.38
C THR A 187 -0.54 -36.28 1.68
N PRO A 188 0.37 -36.16 0.69
CA PRO A 188 1.64 -35.48 0.89
C PRO A 188 1.43 -33.97 1.11
N ASN A 189 2.41 -33.35 1.78
CA ASN A 189 2.58 -31.90 1.80
C ASN A 189 3.14 -31.43 0.45
N SER A 190 2.32 -31.51 -0.59
CA SER A 190 2.62 -31.02 -1.94
C SER A 190 1.36 -30.44 -2.59
N ASP A 191 1.55 -29.62 -3.63
CA ASP A 191 0.46 -29.19 -4.50
C ASP A 191 0.33 -30.14 -5.69
N GLN A 192 -0.60 -31.07 -5.58
CA GLN A 192 -0.85 -32.10 -6.61
C GLN A 192 -1.79 -31.61 -7.73
N ASN A 193 -2.40 -30.45 -7.57
CA ASN A 193 -3.32 -29.87 -8.55
C ASN A 193 -2.65 -28.76 -9.38
N GLY A 194 -1.96 -27.82 -8.69
CA GLY A 194 -1.30 -26.66 -9.27
C GLY A 194 -1.99 -25.34 -8.98
N HIS A 195 -3.28 -25.35 -8.66
CA HIS A 195 -4.07 -24.15 -8.39
C HIS A 195 -3.50 -23.31 -7.24
N GLY A 196 -3.17 -23.94 -6.10
CA GLY A 196 -2.59 -23.23 -4.97
C GLY A 196 -1.21 -22.61 -5.25
N THR A 197 -0.38 -23.26 -6.06
CA THR A 197 0.89 -22.69 -6.55
C THR A 197 0.67 -21.50 -7.47
N HIS A 198 -0.39 -21.53 -8.30
CA HIS A 198 -0.76 -20.45 -9.20
C HIS A 198 -1.16 -19.19 -8.46
N VAL A 199 -2.11 -19.31 -7.52
CA VAL A 199 -2.59 -18.18 -6.73
C VAL A 199 -1.53 -17.63 -5.78
N ALA A 200 -0.65 -18.50 -5.24
CA ALA A 200 0.52 -18.06 -4.47
C ALA A 200 1.48 -17.21 -5.31
N GLY A 201 1.70 -17.59 -6.58
CA GLY A 201 2.53 -16.85 -7.53
C GLY A 201 1.97 -15.47 -7.84
N ILE A 202 0.65 -15.33 -8.00
CA ILE A 202 -0.02 -14.03 -8.22
C ILE A 202 0.12 -13.14 -6.97
N ALA A 203 -0.01 -13.71 -5.78
CA ALA A 203 0.06 -12.95 -4.55
C ALA A 203 1.49 -12.44 -4.25
N ALA A 204 2.51 -13.30 -4.38
CA ALA A 204 3.87 -13.01 -3.90
C ALA A 204 5.02 -13.59 -4.75
N GLY A 205 4.78 -14.04 -5.98
CA GLY A 205 5.85 -14.47 -6.89
C GLY A 205 6.84 -13.36 -7.23
N LYS A 206 8.09 -13.73 -7.52
CA LYS A 206 9.14 -12.82 -7.99
C LYS A 206 8.73 -12.11 -9.27
N THR A 207 8.25 -12.86 -10.25
CA THR A 207 7.87 -12.38 -11.59
C THR A 207 6.41 -11.98 -11.63
N TYR A 208 5.53 -12.86 -11.12
CA TYR A 208 4.07 -12.73 -11.24
C TYR A 208 3.40 -12.05 -10.04
N GLY A 209 4.13 -11.85 -8.95
CA GLY A 209 3.57 -11.43 -7.68
C GLY A 209 3.36 -9.93 -7.53
N VAL A 210 2.25 -9.58 -6.88
CA VAL A 210 1.96 -8.23 -6.40
C VAL A 210 2.88 -7.84 -5.23
N ALA A 211 2.92 -8.65 -4.17
CA ALA A 211 3.70 -8.43 -2.95
C ALA A 211 5.02 -9.22 -2.98
N LYS A 212 5.97 -8.78 -3.82
CA LYS A 212 7.21 -9.51 -4.15
C LYS A 212 8.11 -9.87 -2.96
N LEU A 213 7.94 -9.24 -1.80
CA LEU A 213 8.72 -9.50 -0.58
C LEU A 213 7.90 -10.17 0.53
N ALA A 214 6.64 -10.52 0.28
CA ALA A 214 5.82 -11.26 1.23
C ALA A 214 6.25 -12.72 1.34
N ARG A 215 6.01 -13.32 2.51
CA ARG A 215 6.15 -14.76 2.73
C ARG A 215 4.86 -15.49 2.37
N ILE A 216 4.96 -16.71 1.88
CA ILE A 216 3.84 -17.60 1.63
C ILE A 216 3.84 -18.74 2.66
N VAL A 217 2.68 -19.07 3.20
CA VAL A 217 2.46 -20.30 3.99
C VAL A 217 1.37 -21.13 3.33
N ALA A 218 1.72 -22.36 2.93
CA ALA A 218 0.79 -23.30 2.31
C ALA A 218 -0.12 -23.96 3.36
N VAL A 219 -1.44 -23.88 3.14
CA VAL A 219 -2.46 -24.54 3.95
C VAL A 219 -3.35 -25.36 3.01
N LYS A 220 -3.11 -26.67 2.96
CA LYS A 220 -3.82 -27.58 2.06
C LYS A 220 -5.17 -27.99 2.64
N VAL A 221 -6.24 -27.64 1.94
CA VAL A 221 -7.64 -27.98 2.28
C VAL A 221 -8.41 -28.57 1.09
N LEU A 222 -7.84 -28.48 -0.11
CA LEU A 222 -8.35 -29.10 -1.34
C LEU A 222 -7.43 -30.23 -1.82
N ASP A 223 -8.00 -31.27 -2.40
CA ASP A 223 -7.30 -32.46 -2.91
C ASP A 223 -6.73 -32.23 -4.32
N LEU A 224 -6.23 -33.30 -4.96
CA LEU A 224 -5.63 -33.24 -6.30
C LEU A 224 -6.63 -32.82 -7.40
N ASN A 225 -7.93 -32.99 -7.16
CA ASN A 225 -9.02 -32.59 -8.05
C ASN A 225 -9.63 -31.25 -7.64
N ALA A 226 -8.95 -30.49 -6.77
CA ALA A 226 -9.43 -29.25 -6.17
C ALA A 226 -10.75 -29.37 -5.37
N ASN A 227 -11.05 -30.57 -4.86
CA ASN A 227 -12.23 -30.80 -4.01
C ASN A 227 -11.86 -30.76 -2.53
N GLY A 228 -12.76 -30.27 -1.69
CA GLY A 228 -12.55 -30.25 -0.24
C GLY A 228 -13.84 -30.16 0.54
N LYS A 229 -13.82 -30.65 1.78
CA LYS A 229 -14.94 -30.50 2.72
C LYS A 229 -14.84 -29.15 3.41
N VAL A 230 -15.98 -28.54 3.74
CA VAL A 230 -16.01 -27.34 4.60
C VAL A 230 -15.22 -27.58 5.90
N SER A 231 -15.29 -28.78 6.49
CA SER A 231 -14.52 -29.14 7.68
C SER A 231 -13.00 -29.06 7.49
N TYR A 232 -12.48 -29.35 6.30
CA TYR A 232 -11.04 -29.21 6.00
C TYR A 232 -10.64 -27.75 5.93
N THR A 233 -11.48 -26.92 5.29
CA THR A 233 -11.29 -25.47 5.28
C THR A 233 -11.32 -24.89 6.70
N LEU A 234 -12.29 -25.27 7.53
CA LEU A 234 -12.37 -24.87 8.93
C LEU A 234 -11.14 -25.30 9.73
N ALA A 235 -10.61 -26.52 9.52
CA ALA A 235 -9.38 -26.98 10.14
C ALA A 235 -8.16 -26.13 9.71
N GLY A 236 -8.08 -25.77 8.43
CA GLY A 236 -7.07 -24.85 7.90
C GLY A 236 -7.15 -23.46 8.53
N LEU A 237 -8.35 -22.86 8.59
CA LEU A 237 -8.55 -21.56 9.23
C LEU A 237 -8.27 -21.60 10.73
N ASN A 238 -8.58 -22.70 11.42
CA ASN A 238 -8.22 -22.90 12.83
C ASN A 238 -6.70 -22.90 13.01
N TYR A 239 -5.95 -23.61 12.15
CA TYR A 239 -4.48 -23.55 12.15
C TYR A 239 -3.98 -22.11 11.97
N VAL A 240 -4.47 -21.40 10.95
CA VAL A 240 -4.11 -20.00 10.70
C VAL A 240 -4.38 -19.13 11.92
N SER A 241 -5.54 -19.30 12.57
CA SER A 241 -5.95 -18.53 13.75
C SER A 241 -5.00 -18.64 14.96
N LYS A 242 -4.17 -19.70 14.99
CA LYS A 242 -3.21 -19.98 16.06
C LYS A 242 -1.81 -19.44 15.75
N VAL A 243 -1.44 -19.35 14.48
CA VAL A 243 -0.05 -19.04 14.06
C VAL A 243 0.10 -17.68 13.36
N ALA A 244 -0.99 -17.14 12.80
CA ALA A 244 -0.98 -15.86 12.10
C ALA A 244 -0.75 -14.70 13.07
N LYS A 245 -0.01 -13.70 12.60
CA LYS A 245 0.33 -12.49 13.38
C LYS A 245 -0.65 -11.38 13.03
N PRO A 246 -1.45 -10.87 13.98
CA PRO A 246 -2.35 -9.74 13.76
C PRO A 246 -1.64 -8.55 13.12
N GLY A 247 -2.25 -7.93 12.12
CA GLY A 247 -1.68 -6.79 11.39
C GLY A 247 -0.43 -7.09 10.56
N LYS A 248 -0.07 -8.37 10.38
CA LYS A 248 1.01 -8.82 9.48
C LYS A 248 0.62 -10.03 8.63
N SER A 249 -0.63 -10.48 8.71
CA SER A 249 -1.10 -11.70 8.04
C SER A 249 -2.33 -11.46 7.19
N VAL A 250 -2.30 -12.03 6.00
CA VAL A 250 -3.41 -12.07 5.04
C VAL A 250 -3.69 -13.53 4.70
N VAL A 251 -4.95 -13.90 4.54
CA VAL A 251 -5.39 -15.20 4.05
C VAL A 251 -5.97 -15.01 2.65
N ASN A 252 -5.48 -15.78 1.68
CA ASN A 252 -6.12 -15.91 0.39
C ASN A 252 -6.89 -17.23 0.35
N MET A 253 -8.18 -17.16 0.04
CA MET A 253 -9.05 -18.32 -0.18
C MET A 253 -9.62 -18.24 -1.59
N SER A 254 -8.89 -18.80 -2.55
CA SER A 254 -9.33 -18.93 -3.94
C SER A 254 -10.20 -20.18 -4.13
N LEU A 255 -11.21 -20.30 -3.28
CA LEU A 255 -12.12 -21.44 -3.23
C LEU A 255 -13.53 -20.96 -2.89
N GLY A 256 -14.52 -21.78 -3.19
CA GLY A 256 -15.90 -21.47 -2.88
C GLY A 256 -16.80 -22.70 -3.02
N GLY A 257 -18.02 -22.54 -2.53
CA GLY A 257 -19.10 -23.50 -2.67
C GLY A 257 -20.39 -22.90 -2.15
N ALA A 258 -21.44 -23.73 -2.01
CA ALA A 258 -22.71 -23.31 -1.45
C ALA A 258 -22.55 -22.60 -0.09
N ARG A 259 -23.44 -21.64 0.18
CA ARG A 259 -23.44 -20.85 1.42
C ARG A 259 -23.32 -21.74 2.66
N SER A 260 -22.40 -21.37 3.54
CA SER A 260 -22.10 -22.08 4.78
C SER A 260 -21.91 -21.10 5.94
N GLN A 261 -22.81 -21.15 6.92
CA GLN A 261 -22.75 -20.26 8.08
C GLN A 261 -21.47 -20.47 8.89
N SER A 262 -21.06 -21.72 9.14
CA SER A 262 -19.86 -22.02 9.90
C SER A 262 -18.59 -21.51 9.22
N LEU A 263 -18.52 -21.56 7.89
CA LEU A 263 -17.41 -21.00 7.15
C LEU A 263 -17.37 -19.46 7.23
N ASN A 264 -18.52 -18.81 7.13
CA ASN A 264 -18.62 -17.36 7.31
C ASN A 264 -18.20 -16.94 8.73
N ASP A 265 -18.70 -17.62 9.76
CA ASP A 265 -18.34 -17.35 11.16
C ASP A 265 -16.82 -17.51 11.41
N ALA A 266 -16.18 -18.50 10.77
CA ALA A 266 -14.74 -18.70 10.87
C ALA A 266 -13.94 -17.55 10.23
N VAL A 267 -14.40 -17.01 9.10
CA VAL A 267 -13.82 -15.82 8.48
C VAL A 267 -13.94 -14.61 9.42
N GLU A 268 -15.12 -14.38 9.99
CA GLU A 268 -15.34 -13.29 10.95
C GLU A 268 -14.46 -13.43 12.20
N ALA A 269 -14.25 -14.65 12.68
CA ALA A 269 -13.36 -14.92 13.80
C ALA A 269 -11.89 -14.56 13.49
N LEU A 270 -11.41 -14.81 12.27
CA LEU A 270 -10.07 -14.37 11.84
C LEU A 270 -9.98 -12.84 11.72
N TYR A 271 -11.01 -12.21 11.15
CA TYR A 271 -11.09 -10.75 11.08
C TYR A 271 -10.98 -10.10 12.46
N LYS A 272 -11.74 -10.61 13.46
CA LYS A 272 -11.69 -10.12 14.85
C LYS A 272 -10.31 -10.31 15.50
N LYS A 273 -9.52 -11.28 15.04
CA LYS A 273 -8.12 -11.47 15.44
C LYS A 273 -7.14 -10.54 14.70
N GLY A 274 -7.61 -9.63 13.86
CA GLY A 274 -6.75 -8.72 13.10
C GLY A 274 -6.07 -9.36 11.90
N ILE A 275 -6.65 -10.43 11.36
CA ILE A 275 -6.17 -11.13 10.16
C ILE A 275 -7.09 -10.75 9.00
N ILE A 276 -6.51 -10.34 7.88
CA ILE A 276 -7.28 -10.00 6.68
C ILE A 276 -7.59 -11.28 5.92
N VAL A 277 -8.84 -11.47 5.48
CA VAL A 277 -9.24 -12.61 4.65
C VAL A 277 -9.74 -12.09 3.32
N VAL A 278 -9.13 -12.54 2.23
CA VAL A 278 -9.50 -12.20 0.85
C VAL A 278 -9.98 -13.48 0.17
N VAL A 279 -11.13 -13.37 -0.51
CA VAL A 279 -11.83 -14.54 -1.04
C VAL A 279 -12.28 -14.32 -2.48
N ALA A 280 -12.33 -15.41 -3.25
CA ALA A 280 -12.93 -15.42 -4.58
C ALA A 280 -14.46 -15.26 -4.50
N ALA A 281 -15.05 -14.52 -5.44
CA ALA A 281 -16.50 -14.35 -5.52
C ALA A 281 -17.26 -15.61 -5.97
N GLY A 282 -16.60 -16.49 -6.74
CA GLY A 282 -17.22 -17.63 -7.43
C GLY A 282 -17.36 -17.40 -8.93
N ASN A 283 -17.55 -18.48 -9.68
CA ASN A 283 -17.42 -18.50 -11.15
C ASN A 283 -18.70 -18.98 -11.85
N ASP A 284 -19.86 -18.72 -11.25
CA ASP A 284 -21.15 -19.25 -11.70
C ASP A 284 -22.02 -18.20 -12.42
N GLY A 285 -21.55 -16.94 -12.51
CA GLY A 285 -22.35 -15.84 -13.03
C GLY A 285 -23.60 -15.58 -12.18
N ASP A 286 -23.50 -15.74 -10.87
CA ASP A 286 -24.62 -15.69 -9.93
C ASP A 286 -24.37 -14.69 -8.78
N VAL A 287 -25.37 -14.48 -7.92
CA VAL A 287 -25.26 -13.62 -6.74
C VAL A 287 -24.33 -14.22 -5.68
N ALA A 288 -23.25 -13.50 -5.36
CA ALA A 288 -22.21 -13.94 -4.43
C ALA A 288 -22.75 -14.28 -3.01
N SER A 289 -23.94 -13.77 -2.64
CA SER A 289 -24.62 -14.08 -1.38
C SER A 289 -24.97 -15.57 -1.21
N ALA A 290 -25.11 -16.31 -2.32
CA ALA A 290 -25.41 -17.74 -2.31
C ALA A 290 -24.18 -18.63 -2.05
N TYR A 291 -22.98 -18.03 -1.95
CA TYR A 291 -21.72 -18.75 -1.87
C TYR A 291 -20.94 -18.40 -0.61
N SER A 292 -20.14 -19.36 -0.11
CA SER A 292 -19.21 -19.13 0.98
C SER A 292 -17.80 -19.57 0.59
N PRO A 293 -16.76 -18.82 0.99
CA PRO A 293 -16.79 -17.69 1.93
C PRO A 293 -17.16 -16.32 1.30
N ALA A 294 -17.54 -16.24 0.03
CA ALA A 294 -17.88 -14.99 -0.67
C ALA A 294 -18.94 -14.13 0.06
N SER A 295 -19.87 -14.77 0.76
CA SER A 295 -20.92 -14.11 1.55
C SER A 295 -20.56 -13.80 3.02
N ALA A 296 -19.30 -13.97 3.42
CA ALA A 296 -18.83 -13.60 4.74
C ALA A 296 -18.63 -12.08 4.81
N LYS A 297 -19.32 -11.40 5.73
CA LYS A 297 -19.38 -9.92 5.77
C LYS A 297 -18.04 -9.23 6.01
N ASP A 298 -17.12 -9.92 6.69
CA ASP A 298 -15.81 -9.38 7.08
C ASP A 298 -14.67 -9.92 6.17
N ALA A 299 -15.01 -10.66 5.11
CA ALA A 299 -14.07 -10.95 4.03
C ALA A 299 -13.94 -9.75 3.09
N ILE A 300 -12.86 -9.74 2.29
CA ILE A 300 -12.77 -8.93 1.09
C ILE A 300 -13.06 -9.85 -0.09
N THR A 301 -14.25 -9.73 -0.68
CA THR A 301 -14.69 -10.61 -1.77
C THR A 301 -14.39 -9.99 -3.13
N VAL A 302 -13.76 -10.77 -4.01
CA VAL A 302 -13.14 -10.26 -5.24
C VAL A 302 -13.74 -10.90 -6.49
N GLY A 303 -14.31 -10.06 -7.36
CA GLY A 303 -14.77 -10.44 -8.70
C GLY A 303 -13.67 -10.35 -9.77
N ALA A 304 -13.89 -10.98 -10.92
CA ALA A 304 -12.90 -11.09 -11.99
C ALA A 304 -13.15 -10.11 -13.14
N THR A 305 -12.08 -9.52 -13.67
CA THR A 305 -12.08 -8.73 -14.91
C THR A 305 -11.08 -9.27 -15.92
N ASP A 306 -11.27 -8.90 -17.19
CA ASP A 306 -10.30 -9.14 -18.25
C ASP A 306 -9.38 -7.93 -18.52
N TYR A 307 -8.56 -8.04 -19.57
CA TYR A 307 -7.58 -7.04 -19.97
C TYR A 307 -8.18 -5.77 -20.59
N THR A 308 -9.47 -5.78 -20.92
CA THR A 308 -10.21 -4.66 -21.50
C THR A 308 -10.99 -3.87 -20.45
N ASP A 309 -10.79 -4.18 -19.16
CA ASP A 309 -11.63 -3.67 -18.07
C ASP A 309 -13.10 -4.09 -18.21
N THR A 310 -13.38 -5.28 -18.72
CA THR A 310 -14.72 -5.88 -18.68
C THR A 310 -14.83 -6.86 -17.51
N MET A 311 -15.95 -6.84 -16.79
CA MET A 311 -16.26 -7.87 -15.79
C MET A 311 -16.46 -9.21 -16.50
N ALA A 312 -15.76 -10.26 -16.06
CA ALA A 312 -15.83 -11.58 -16.67
C ALA A 312 -17.24 -12.16 -16.51
N TYR A 313 -17.81 -12.71 -17.59
CA TYR A 313 -19.20 -13.19 -17.61
C TYR A 313 -19.50 -14.28 -16.55
N PHE A 314 -18.48 -15.05 -16.17
CA PHE A 314 -18.60 -16.09 -15.14
C PHE A 314 -18.47 -15.54 -13.72
N SER A 315 -17.98 -14.30 -13.53
CA SER A 315 -17.76 -13.77 -12.18
C SER A 315 -19.09 -13.60 -11.46
N ASN A 316 -19.19 -14.16 -10.26
CA ASN A 316 -20.30 -13.84 -9.37
C ASN A 316 -20.31 -12.33 -9.05
N TYR A 317 -21.49 -11.82 -8.75
CA TYR A 317 -21.78 -10.39 -8.62
C TYR A 317 -22.67 -10.06 -7.43
N GLY A 318 -22.98 -8.77 -7.25
CA GLY A 318 -23.89 -8.26 -6.24
C GLY A 318 -23.21 -7.63 -5.02
N PHE A 319 -24.00 -7.39 -3.98
CA PHE A 319 -23.64 -6.55 -2.83
C PHE A 319 -22.38 -7.00 -2.09
N TYR A 320 -22.10 -8.30 -2.05
CA TYR A 320 -20.93 -8.84 -1.36
C TYR A 320 -19.62 -8.59 -2.10
N ILE A 321 -19.62 -8.14 -3.35
CA ILE A 321 -18.38 -7.83 -4.07
C ILE A 321 -17.82 -6.50 -3.60
N ASP A 322 -16.62 -6.53 -3.01
CA ASP A 322 -15.93 -5.34 -2.53
C ASP A 322 -15.07 -4.69 -3.61
N LEU A 323 -14.39 -5.52 -4.39
CA LEU A 323 -13.38 -5.15 -5.38
C LEU A 323 -13.46 -6.09 -6.58
N LEU A 324 -13.04 -5.56 -7.73
CA LEU A 324 -12.80 -6.30 -8.96
C LEU A 324 -11.29 -6.35 -9.20
N ALA A 325 -10.77 -7.45 -9.75
CA ALA A 325 -9.37 -7.56 -10.10
C ALA A 325 -9.14 -8.47 -11.32
N PRO A 326 -7.97 -8.39 -11.97
CA PRO A 326 -7.62 -9.25 -13.09
C PRO A 326 -7.81 -10.75 -12.79
N GLY A 327 -8.65 -11.42 -13.59
CA GLY A 327 -8.99 -12.82 -13.41
C GLY A 327 -9.13 -13.62 -14.71
N VAL A 328 -8.90 -13.02 -15.89
CA VAL A 328 -8.98 -13.72 -17.19
C VAL A 328 -7.62 -13.72 -17.88
N SER A 329 -7.14 -14.88 -18.33
CA SER A 329 -5.86 -15.08 -18.98
C SER A 329 -4.71 -14.59 -18.10
N VAL A 330 -4.70 -15.05 -16.85
CA VAL A 330 -3.67 -14.71 -15.87
C VAL A 330 -2.60 -15.80 -15.86
N ILE A 331 -1.39 -15.45 -16.27
CA ILE A 331 -0.22 -16.34 -16.16
C ILE A 331 0.41 -16.25 -14.76
N SER A 332 0.72 -17.40 -14.18
CA SER A 332 1.46 -17.51 -12.92
C SER A 332 2.20 -18.84 -12.82
N SER A 333 2.91 -19.07 -11.70
CA SER A 333 3.63 -20.32 -11.40
C SER A 333 2.71 -21.54 -11.37
N TRP A 334 3.23 -22.70 -11.74
CA TRP A 334 2.48 -23.96 -11.73
C TRP A 334 3.27 -25.07 -11.01
N SER A 335 2.59 -26.10 -10.50
CA SER A 335 3.22 -27.09 -9.62
C SER A 335 3.97 -28.23 -10.33
N THR A 336 3.97 -28.30 -11.66
CA THR A 336 4.60 -29.41 -12.40
C THR A 336 6.13 -29.38 -12.38
N SER A 337 6.75 -28.22 -12.19
CA SER A 337 8.20 -28.07 -11.97
C SER A 337 8.51 -26.79 -11.19
N ASP A 338 9.77 -26.55 -10.79
CA ASP A 338 10.16 -25.32 -10.08
C ASP A 338 10.20 -24.06 -10.98
N THR A 339 9.88 -24.19 -12.27
CA THR A 339 9.83 -23.09 -13.24
C THR A 339 8.57 -23.11 -14.11
N ALA A 340 7.64 -24.02 -13.84
CA ALA A 340 6.44 -24.15 -14.66
C ALA A 340 5.54 -22.93 -14.50
N SER A 341 4.83 -22.58 -15.56
CA SER A 341 3.83 -21.51 -15.55
C SER A 341 2.61 -21.93 -16.33
N LYS A 342 1.44 -21.39 -15.98
CA LYS A 342 0.17 -21.70 -16.65
C LYS A 342 -0.74 -20.47 -16.70
N TYR A 343 -1.49 -20.32 -17.78
CA TYR A 343 -2.61 -19.38 -17.85
C TYR A 343 -3.86 -20.02 -17.25
N GLU A 344 -4.57 -19.27 -16.41
CA GLU A 344 -5.83 -19.68 -15.82
C GLU A 344 -6.83 -18.51 -15.83
N ASP A 345 -8.10 -18.88 -15.72
CA ASP A 345 -9.24 -17.98 -15.62
C ASP A 345 -10.00 -18.25 -14.31
N GLY A 346 -10.44 -17.20 -13.63
CA GLY A 346 -11.31 -17.33 -12.46
C GLY A 346 -11.22 -16.16 -11.50
N THR A 347 -12.26 -16.01 -10.66
CA THR A 347 -12.20 -15.18 -9.45
C THR A 347 -11.12 -15.67 -8.48
N SER A 348 -10.74 -16.95 -8.59
CA SER A 348 -9.55 -17.52 -7.95
C SER A 348 -8.24 -16.83 -8.32
N MET A 349 -8.13 -16.26 -9.52
CA MET A 349 -6.96 -15.50 -9.99
C MET A 349 -7.09 -14.02 -9.63
N ALA A 350 -8.32 -13.50 -9.51
CA ALA A 350 -8.59 -12.15 -9.05
C ALA A 350 -8.28 -11.94 -7.55
N SER A 351 -8.75 -12.84 -6.69
CA SER A 351 -8.53 -12.82 -5.23
C SER A 351 -7.06 -12.59 -4.81
N PRO A 352 -6.06 -13.35 -5.32
CA PRO A 352 -4.67 -13.21 -4.88
C PRO A 352 -4.03 -11.89 -5.28
N HIS A 353 -4.54 -11.17 -6.29
CA HIS A 353 -4.10 -9.80 -6.55
C HIS A 353 -4.42 -8.89 -5.35
N VAL A 354 -5.64 -8.96 -4.84
CA VAL A 354 -6.10 -8.16 -3.70
C VAL A 354 -5.44 -8.64 -2.40
N ALA A 355 -5.24 -9.94 -2.22
CA ALA A 355 -4.48 -10.48 -1.08
C ALA A 355 -3.03 -9.96 -1.09
N GLY A 356 -2.40 -9.92 -2.26
CA GLY A 356 -1.09 -9.29 -2.46
C GLY A 356 -1.12 -7.79 -2.16
N LEU A 357 -2.13 -7.04 -2.62
CA LEU A 357 -2.26 -5.61 -2.30
C LEU A 357 -2.48 -5.36 -0.80
N ALA A 358 -3.23 -6.21 -0.11
CA ALA A 358 -3.40 -6.11 1.34
C ALA A 358 -2.05 -6.29 2.06
N ALA A 359 -1.27 -7.31 1.67
CA ALA A 359 0.08 -7.54 2.19
C ALA A 359 1.04 -6.39 1.86
N TYR A 360 0.96 -5.85 0.64
CA TYR A 360 1.70 -4.67 0.19
C TYR A 360 1.40 -3.45 1.07
N LEU A 361 0.11 -3.16 1.33
CA LEU A 361 -0.27 -2.02 2.17
C LEU A 361 0.09 -2.20 3.64
N LEU A 362 0.02 -3.43 4.17
CA LEU A 362 0.47 -3.76 5.53
C LEU A 362 1.97 -3.51 5.74
N SER A 363 2.79 -3.67 4.70
CA SER A 363 4.24 -3.43 4.79
C SER A 363 4.64 -1.98 4.51
N SER A 364 3.71 -1.12 4.09
CA SER A 364 3.95 0.32 3.87
C SER A 364 4.16 1.13 5.17
N THR A 365 4.01 0.48 6.34
CA THR A 365 4.17 1.13 7.64
C THR A 365 4.63 0.13 8.70
N THR A 366 5.35 0.63 9.71
CA THR A 366 5.72 -0.13 10.89
C THR A 366 4.57 -0.27 11.88
N ALA A 367 3.61 0.67 11.86
CA ALA A 367 2.43 0.63 12.73
C ALA A 367 1.53 -0.57 12.39
N ILE A 368 0.99 -1.22 13.43
CA ILE A 368 -0.01 -2.27 13.25
C ILE A 368 -1.27 -1.63 12.66
N GLN A 369 -1.85 -2.28 11.64
CA GLN A 369 -3.07 -1.81 10.97
C GLN A 369 -4.17 -2.85 11.16
N SER A 370 -5.38 -2.38 11.46
CA SER A 370 -6.55 -3.27 11.52
C SER A 370 -6.97 -3.73 10.12
N PRO A 371 -7.69 -4.85 10.00
CA PRO A 371 -8.28 -5.27 8.73
C PRO A 371 -9.16 -4.19 8.09
N LEU A 372 -10.00 -3.50 8.88
CA LEU A 372 -10.83 -2.40 8.39
C LEU A 372 -10.01 -1.25 7.82
N THR A 373 -8.88 -0.91 8.45
CA THR A 373 -8.00 0.15 7.95
C THR A 373 -7.40 -0.21 6.59
N ILE A 374 -7.00 -1.47 6.38
CA ILE A 374 -6.48 -1.93 5.09
C ILE A 374 -7.58 -2.03 4.04
N TYR A 375 -8.76 -2.54 4.40
CA TYR A 375 -9.94 -2.54 3.55
C TYR A 375 -10.27 -1.14 3.03
N ASN A 376 -10.40 -0.15 3.93
CA ASN A 376 -10.70 1.23 3.56
C ASN A 376 -9.62 1.82 2.64
N LYS A 377 -8.34 1.47 2.85
CA LYS A 377 -7.26 1.87 1.95
C LYS A 377 -7.42 1.26 0.56
N LEU A 378 -7.64 -0.05 0.46
CA LEU A 378 -7.86 -0.72 -0.83
C LEU A 378 -9.03 -0.09 -1.60
N VAL A 379 -10.16 0.13 -0.93
CA VAL A 379 -11.34 0.80 -1.54
C VAL A 379 -11.04 2.25 -1.93
N SER A 380 -10.34 3.01 -1.08
CA SER A 380 -9.99 4.40 -1.38
C SER A 380 -9.07 4.54 -2.58
N LEU A 381 -8.15 3.58 -2.77
CA LEU A 381 -7.20 3.56 -3.87
C LEU A 381 -7.82 3.01 -5.15
N SER A 382 -8.83 2.14 -5.07
CA SER A 382 -9.45 1.51 -6.24
C SER A 382 -9.86 2.51 -7.33
N LEU A 383 -9.73 2.09 -8.59
CA LEU A 383 -10.23 2.84 -9.73
C LEU A 383 -11.74 2.59 -9.84
N LYS A 384 -12.52 3.67 -9.82
CA LYS A 384 -13.98 3.59 -9.69
C LYS A 384 -14.66 3.81 -11.03
N ASN A 385 -15.71 3.02 -11.30
CA ASN A 385 -16.58 3.20 -12.46
C ASN A 385 -15.84 3.16 -13.80
N ILE A 386 -14.82 2.31 -13.88
CA ILE A 386 -14.03 2.11 -15.10
C ILE A 386 -14.21 0.71 -15.70
N VAL A 387 -14.84 -0.20 -14.96
CA VAL A 387 -15.08 -1.56 -15.44
C VAL A 387 -16.43 -1.62 -16.16
N ASP A 388 -16.44 -2.14 -17.37
CA ASP A 388 -17.63 -2.32 -18.18
C ASP A 388 -18.42 -3.59 -17.78
N PHE A 389 -19.71 -3.58 -18.08
CA PHE A 389 -20.64 -4.70 -17.86
C PHE A 389 -20.76 -5.19 -16.40
N VAL A 390 -20.53 -4.30 -15.43
CA VAL A 390 -20.72 -4.60 -14.00
C VAL A 390 -22.21 -4.67 -13.65
N PRO A 391 -22.75 -5.82 -13.17
CA PRO A 391 -24.17 -5.95 -12.82
C PRO A 391 -24.57 -5.02 -11.67
N SER A 392 -25.85 -4.59 -11.67
CA SER A 392 -26.40 -3.72 -10.62
C SER A 392 -26.22 -4.31 -9.22
N GLY A 393 -25.97 -3.44 -8.24
CA GLY A 393 -25.68 -3.83 -6.86
C GLY A 393 -24.25 -4.31 -6.61
N THR A 394 -23.41 -4.41 -7.64
CA THR A 394 -21.98 -4.77 -7.53
C THR A 394 -21.13 -3.50 -7.44
N ALA A 395 -20.13 -3.48 -6.56
CA ALA A 395 -19.21 -2.34 -6.48
C ALA A 395 -18.27 -2.30 -7.70
N ASN A 396 -18.40 -1.26 -8.54
CA ASN A 396 -17.49 -1.02 -9.67
C ASN A 396 -16.18 -0.37 -9.19
N ARG A 397 -15.28 -1.21 -8.65
CA ARG A 397 -14.03 -0.81 -8.01
C ARG A 397 -12.89 -1.73 -8.43
N LEU A 398 -12.11 -1.34 -9.43
CA LEU A 398 -10.95 -2.11 -9.85
C LEU A 398 -9.78 -1.91 -8.89
N ALA A 399 -9.19 -3.00 -8.43
CA ALA A 399 -8.05 -3.01 -7.52
C ALA A 399 -6.86 -2.22 -8.08
N TYR A 400 -6.24 -1.40 -7.23
CA TYR A 400 -5.12 -0.55 -7.59
C TYR A 400 -4.15 -0.39 -6.42
N ASN A 401 -2.85 -0.38 -6.71
CA ASN A 401 -1.79 -0.36 -5.71
C ASN A 401 -1.43 1.03 -5.16
N GLY A 402 -2.11 2.08 -5.64
CA GLY A 402 -1.88 3.45 -5.19
C GLY A 402 -0.57 4.07 -5.68
N PHE A 403 0.07 3.48 -6.70
CA PHE A 403 1.33 3.97 -7.23
C PHE A 403 1.11 5.21 -8.10
N ALA A 404 1.30 6.40 -7.52
CA ALA A 404 1.34 7.67 -8.25
C ALA A 404 2.70 7.87 -8.91
#